data_AF-A0A2W4RY03-F1
#
_entry.id   AF-A0A2W4RY03-F1
#
_cell.length_a   1.000
_cell.length_b   1.000
_cell.length_c   1.000
_cell.angle_alpha   90.00
_cell.angle_beta   90.00
_cell.angle_gamma   90.00
#
_symmetry.space_group_name_H-M   'P 1'
#
loop_
_entity.id
_entity.type
_entity.pdbx_description
1 polymer ?
#
loop_
_entity_poly.entity_id
_entity_poly.type
_entity_poly.pdbx_seq_one_letter_code
_entity_poly.pdbx_strand_id
1 'polypeptide(L)'
;MATEASPIRGLRRIALPVPAPLFDALERHLAGDARAGEAAAAGLEFRDGVAELSHANLQDGVMAVLELAQSGNGYRVDVTVLQRRRTGSIFLLAKRAGLETLRRPVRVDTAMGPFELVVVSSHGT
;
A
#
# COMPACT_ATOMS: atom_id res chain seq x y z
N MET A 1 8.68 17.08 33.43
CA MET A 1 7.74 16.75 32.34
C MET A 1 8.27 15.51 31.66
N ALA A 2 7.62 14.37 31.84
CA ALA A 2 8.08 13.10 31.30
C ALA A 2 7.62 12.97 29.85
N THR A 3 8.58 12.73 28.97
CA THR A 3 8.39 12.42 27.55
C THR A 3 7.85 11.00 27.44
N GLU A 4 6.54 10.84 27.18
CA GLU A 4 6.00 9.55 26.76
C GLU A 4 6.19 9.37 25.25
N ALA A 5 7.41 9.03 24.85
CA ALA A 5 7.59 8.25 23.64
C ALA A 5 7.26 6.80 24.01
N SER A 6 6.01 6.37 23.81
CA SER A 6 5.70 4.94 23.82
C SER A 6 6.44 4.27 22.65
N PRO A 7 7.49 3.45 22.87
CA PRO A 7 8.02 2.63 21.81
C PRO A 7 7.17 1.37 21.83
N ILE A 8 6.22 1.22 20.90
CA ILE A 8 5.64 -0.09 20.63
C ILE A 8 6.80 -0.96 20.13
N ARG A 9 7.50 -1.64 21.04
CA ARG A 9 8.49 -2.67 20.72
C ARG A 9 7.79 -3.69 19.81
N GLY A 10 8.14 -3.69 18.53
CA GLY A 10 7.62 -4.66 17.56
C GLY A 10 6.71 -4.12 16.45
N LEU A 11 6.35 -2.82 16.44
CA LEU A 11 5.66 -2.24 15.28
C LEU A 11 6.64 -2.03 14.13
N ARG A 12 6.47 -2.77 13.04
CA ARG A 12 7.33 -2.69 11.87
C ARG A 12 6.72 -1.77 10.82
N ARG A 13 7.43 -0.70 10.46
CA ARG A 13 6.97 0.27 9.47
C ARG A 13 7.51 -0.05 8.08
N ILE A 14 6.64 -0.03 7.08
CA ILE A 14 6.97 -0.28 5.67
C ILE A 14 6.54 0.95 4.87
N ALA A 15 7.50 1.57 4.17
CA ALA A 15 7.23 2.67 3.27
C ALA A 15 6.97 2.14 1.85
N LEU A 16 5.86 2.55 1.25
CA LEU A 16 5.48 2.22 -0.14
C LEU A 16 5.64 3.48 -1.00
N PRO A 17 6.74 3.62 -1.76
CA PRO A 17 6.99 4.80 -2.56
C PRO A 17 6.08 4.85 -3.79
N VAL A 18 5.38 5.96 -3.99
CA VAL A 18 4.52 6.21 -5.15
C VAL A 18 4.95 7.53 -5.79
N PRO A 19 5.14 7.60 -7.12
CA PRO A 19 5.45 8.86 -7.79
C PRO A 19 4.45 9.96 -7.43
N ALA A 20 4.94 11.17 -7.13
CA ALA A 20 4.11 12.28 -6.68
C ALA A 20 2.86 12.54 -7.54
N PRO A 21 2.93 12.55 -8.90
CA PRO A 21 1.74 12.75 -9.73
C PRO A 21 0.68 11.67 -9.54
N LEU A 22 1.11 10.41 -9.36
CA LEU A 22 0.22 9.28 -9.12
C LEU A 22 -0.37 9.32 -7.72
N PHE A 23 0.43 9.70 -6.71
CA PHE A 23 -0.04 9.90 -5.34
C PHE A 23 -1.19 10.92 -5.30
N ASP A 24 -1.01 12.06 -5.96
CA ASP A 24 -2.02 13.14 -5.99
C ASP A 24 -3.27 12.75 -6.80
N ALA A 25 -3.10 11.98 -7.88
CA ALA A 25 -4.24 11.44 -8.64
C ALA A 25 -5.06 10.45 -7.80
N LEU A 26 -4.40 9.54 -7.10
CA LEU A 26 -5.05 8.57 -6.22
C LEU A 26 -5.76 9.26 -5.05
N GLU A 27 -5.12 10.23 -4.39
CA GLU A 27 -5.75 11.00 -3.31
C GLU A 27 -7.03 11.72 -3.75
N ARG A 28 -7.01 12.35 -4.93
CA ARG A 28 -8.22 13.00 -5.50
C ARG A 28 -9.29 11.97 -5.85
N HIS A 29 -8.91 10.84 -6.42
CA HIS A 29 -9.83 9.73 -6.70
C HIS A 29 -10.51 9.22 -5.43
N LEU A 30 -9.74 9.00 -4.37
CA LEU A 30 -10.24 8.56 -3.06
C LEU A 30 -11.15 9.62 -2.40
N ALA A 31 -10.94 10.91 -2.70
CA ALA A 31 -11.82 12.00 -2.30
C ALA A 31 -13.10 12.13 -3.17
N GLY A 32 -13.28 11.28 -4.18
CA GLY A 32 -14.48 11.23 -5.04
C GLY A 32 -14.34 11.91 -6.41
N ASP A 33 -13.15 12.37 -6.80
CA ASP A 33 -12.91 12.89 -8.16
C ASP A 33 -12.74 11.74 -9.17
N ALA A 34 -13.81 11.38 -9.86
CA ALA A 34 -13.81 10.30 -10.85
C ALA A 34 -12.78 10.49 -11.97
N ARG A 35 -12.52 11.73 -12.40
CA ARG A 35 -11.51 12.01 -13.45
C ARG A 35 -10.10 11.72 -12.97
N ALA A 36 -9.85 11.91 -11.68
CA ALA A 36 -8.57 11.54 -11.08
C ALA A 36 -8.37 10.02 -11.03
N GLY A 37 -9.45 9.25 -10.96
CA GLY A 37 -9.41 7.78 -11.08
C GLY A 37 -8.90 7.31 -12.45
N GLU A 38 -9.38 7.94 -13.52
CA GLU A 38 -8.87 7.68 -14.88
C GLU A 38 -7.38 8.06 -15.00
N ALA A 39 -7.01 9.22 -14.45
CA ALA A 39 -5.61 9.66 -14.44
C ALA A 39 -4.69 8.72 -13.65
N ALA A 40 -5.16 8.16 -12.54
CA ALA A 40 -4.40 7.19 -11.74
C ALA A 40 -4.22 5.85 -12.46
N ALA A 41 -5.21 5.44 -13.25
CA ALA A 41 -5.15 4.20 -14.04
C ALA A 41 -4.36 4.34 -15.36
N ALA A 42 -4.06 5.58 -15.77
CA ALA A 42 -3.41 5.85 -17.04
C ALA A 42 -2.03 5.19 -17.14
N GLY A 43 -1.85 4.33 -18.15
CA GLY A 43 -0.59 3.64 -18.40
C GLY A 43 -0.28 2.47 -17.45
N LEU A 44 -1.22 2.07 -16.59
CA LEU A 44 -1.07 0.88 -15.76
C LEU A 44 -1.47 -0.38 -16.54
N GLU A 45 -0.69 -1.45 -16.35
CA GLU A 45 -1.07 -2.79 -16.81
C GLU A 45 -1.92 -3.49 -15.76
N PHE A 46 -3.16 -3.81 -16.10
CA PHE A 46 -4.05 -4.61 -15.25
C PHE A 46 -3.93 -6.09 -15.61
N ARG A 47 -3.67 -6.93 -14.62
CA ARG A 47 -3.72 -8.39 -14.71
C ARG A 47 -4.77 -8.89 -13.75
N ASP A 48 -5.73 -9.65 -14.27
CA ASP A 48 -6.88 -10.15 -13.50
C ASP A 48 -7.61 -9.02 -12.72
N GLY A 49 -7.70 -7.84 -13.34
CA GLY A 49 -8.36 -6.66 -12.77
C GLY A 49 -7.54 -5.92 -11.71
N VAL A 50 -6.27 -6.26 -11.50
CA VAL A 50 -5.38 -5.60 -10.52
C VAL A 50 -4.11 -5.08 -11.20
N ALA A 51 -3.72 -3.87 -10.85
CA ALA A 51 -2.44 -3.27 -11.22
C ALA A 51 -1.60 -3.00 -9.98
N GLU A 52 -0.30 -3.35 -10.02
CA GLU A 52 0.65 -3.01 -8.96
C GLU A 52 1.07 -1.55 -9.10
N LEU A 53 0.96 -0.78 -8.02
CA LEU A 53 1.36 0.63 -7.97
C LEU A 53 2.75 0.82 -7.34
N SER A 54 3.06 0.00 -6.34
CA SER A 54 4.32 0.06 -5.59
C SER A 54 4.50 -1.21 -4.77
N HIS A 55 5.75 -1.59 -4.51
CA HIS A 55 6.07 -2.64 -3.56
C HIS A 55 7.28 -2.26 -2.70
N ALA A 56 7.39 -2.91 -1.55
CA ALA A 56 8.54 -2.82 -0.66
C ALA A 56 8.87 -4.19 -0.08
N ASN A 57 10.16 -4.55 -0.07
CA ASN A 57 10.67 -5.80 0.46
C ASN A 57 11.45 -5.58 1.74
N LEU A 58 11.21 -6.41 2.75
CA LEU A 58 11.96 -6.48 4.00
C LEU A 58 12.93 -7.67 3.98
N GLN A 59 14.00 -7.58 4.79
CA GLN A 59 15.07 -8.58 4.83
C GLN A 59 14.61 -9.98 5.27
N ASP A 60 13.51 -10.08 6.02
CA ASP A 60 12.93 -11.34 6.50
C ASP A 60 11.97 -12.01 5.50
N GLY A 61 11.93 -11.50 4.26
CA GLY A 61 11.08 -12.03 3.19
C GLY A 61 9.64 -11.53 3.24
N VAL A 62 9.33 -10.55 4.09
CA VAL A 62 8.03 -9.86 4.05
C VAL A 62 8.04 -8.86 2.89
N MET A 63 6.94 -8.82 2.15
CA MET A 63 6.70 -7.87 1.06
C MET A 63 5.37 -7.16 1.32
N ALA A 64 5.34 -5.85 1.08
CA ALA A 64 4.09 -5.10 1.00
C ALA A 64 3.89 -4.61 -0.43
N VAL A 65 2.65 -4.63 -0.91
CA VAL A 65 2.26 -4.22 -2.26
C VAL A 65 1.08 -3.26 -2.15
N LEU A 66 1.17 -2.11 -2.81
CA LEU A 66 0.06 -1.19 -3.05
C LEU A 66 -0.51 -1.52 -4.43
N GLU A 67 -1.83 -1.72 -4.50
CA GLU A 67 -2.53 -2.20 -5.68
C GLU A 67 -3.67 -1.26 -6.04
N LEU A 68 -3.94 -1.10 -7.34
CA LEU A 68 -5.17 -0.55 -7.87
C LEU A 68 -6.01 -1.70 -8.43
N ALA A 69 -7.14 -1.98 -7.78
CA ALA A 69 -8.07 -3.04 -8.17
C ALA A 69 -9.30 -2.44 -8.85
N GLN A 70 -9.74 -3.04 -9.96
CA GLN A 70 -11.01 -2.70 -10.59
C GLN A 70 -12.17 -3.07 -9.67
N SER A 71 -13.10 -2.13 -9.47
CA SER A 71 -14.26 -2.33 -8.61
C SER A 71 -15.49 -1.66 -9.23
N GLY A 72 -16.38 -2.48 -9.80
CA GLY A 72 -17.55 -1.99 -10.53
C GLY A 72 -17.13 -1.06 -11.68
N ASN A 73 -17.60 0.18 -11.63
CA ASN A 73 -17.33 1.20 -12.65
C ASN A 73 -16.09 2.07 -12.34
N GLY A 74 -15.29 1.71 -11.33
CA GLY A 74 -14.13 2.50 -10.93
C GLY A 74 -13.01 1.65 -10.37
N TYR A 75 -12.20 2.27 -9.51
CA TYR A 75 -11.02 1.65 -8.94
C TYR A 75 -11.03 1.74 -7.42
N ARG A 76 -10.40 0.76 -6.79
CA ARG A 76 -10.18 0.68 -5.35
C ARG A 76 -8.68 0.53 -5.09
N VAL A 77 -8.16 1.24 -4.09
CA VAL A 77 -6.77 1.09 -3.67
C VAL A 77 -6.69 0.08 -2.53
N ASP A 78 -5.84 -0.93 -2.69
CA ASP A 78 -5.63 -2.01 -1.73
C ASP A 78 -4.17 -2.05 -1.28
N VAL A 79 -3.93 -2.58 -0.09
CA VAL A 79 -2.60 -2.99 0.34
C VAL A 79 -2.59 -4.45 0.74
N THR A 80 -1.62 -5.18 0.21
CA THR A 80 -1.39 -6.60 0.48
C THR A 80 -0.04 -6.77 1.17
N VAL A 81 0.00 -7.55 2.25
CA VAL A 81 1.25 -7.98 2.89
C VAL A 81 1.42 -9.47 2.68
N LEU A 82 2.58 -9.84 2.16
CA LEU A 82 2.96 -11.19 1.76
C LEU A 82 4.22 -11.62 2.49
N GLN A 83 4.41 -12.93 2.65
CA GLN A 83 5.67 -13.53 3.08
C GLN A 83 6.19 -14.48 2.00
N ARG A 84 7.38 -14.19 1.48
CA ARG A 84 8.11 -15.09 0.61
C ARG A 84 9.09 -15.92 1.45
N ARG A 85 8.90 -17.24 1.46
CA ARG A 85 9.83 -18.16 2.12
C ARG A 85 11.01 -18.48 1.19
N ARG A 86 12.13 -18.92 1.79
CA ARG A 86 13.34 -19.35 1.06
C ARG A 86 13.08 -20.47 0.05
N THR A 87 12.03 -21.27 0.26
CA THR A 87 11.58 -22.33 -0.66
C THR A 87 10.90 -21.80 -1.93
N GLY A 88 10.72 -20.48 -2.05
CA GLY A 88 10.03 -19.84 -3.17
C GLY A 88 8.53 -19.65 -2.98
N SER A 89 7.93 -20.27 -1.97
CA SER A 89 6.50 -20.14 -1.66
C SER A 89 6.15 -18.74 -1.17
N ILE A 90 5.00 -18.20 -1.63
CA ILE A 90 4.45 -16.90 -1.21
C ILE A 90 3.17 -17.16 -0.41
N PHE A 91 3.06 -16.53 0.75
CA PHE A 91 1.90 -16.62 1.63
C PHE A 91 1.29 -15.25 1.84
N LEU A 92 -0.04 -15.16 1.82
CA LEU A 92 -0.76 -13.98 2.24
C LEU A 92 -0.69 -13.83 3.77
N LEU A 93 -0.16 -12.72 4.25
CA LEU A 93 -0.18 -12.37 5.67
C LEU A 93 -1.40 -11.54 6.05
N ALA A 94 -1.71 -10.52 5.23
CA ALA A 94 -2.88 -9.67 5.41
C ALA A 94 -3.22 -8.94 4.11
N LYS A 95 -4.49 -8.55 3.95
CA LYS A 95 -4.93 -7.62 2.91
C LYS A 95 -5.87 -6.59 3.52
N ARG A 96 -5.62 -5.32 3.25
CA ARG A 96 -6.53 -4.21 3.53
C ARG A 96 -7.07 -3.70 2.20
N ALA A 97 -8.34 -4.00 1.94
CA ALA A 97 -9.03 -3.53 0.76
C ALA A 97 -9.68 -2.15 1.00
N GLY A 98 -9.71 -1.30 -0.02
CA GLY A 98 -10.47 -0.04 0.01
C GLY A 98 -9.90 0.98 0.98
N LEU A 99 -8.68 1.43 0.72
CA LEU A 99 -8.14 2.59 1.42
C LEU A 99 -8.97 3.84 1.10
N GLU A 100 -9.25 4.63 2.12
CA GLU A 100 -9.95 5.92 1.99
C GLU A 100 -8.98 7.09 1.77
N THR A 101 -7.70 6.90 2.12
CA THR A 101 -6.63 7.87 1.92
C THR A 101 -5.27 7.16 1.99
N LEU A 102 -4.29 7.67 1.26
CA LEU A 102 -2.88 7.32 1.28
C LEU A 102 -2.08 8.12 2.32
N ARG A 103 -2.62 9.25 2.81
CA ARG A 103 -1.94 10.14 3.77
C ARG A 103 -1.88 9.60 5.19
N ARG A 104 -2.69 8.59 5.51
CA ARG A 104 -2.72 7.98 6.84
C ARG A 104 -1.98 6.64 6.82
N PRO A 105 -1.18 6.35 7.86
CA PRO A 105 -0.64 5.02 8.04
C PRO A 105 -1.75 3.97 8.12
N VAL A 106 -1.55 2.83 7.47
CA VAL A 106 -2.45 1.69 7.51
C VAL A 106 -1.82 0.65 8.42
N ARG A 107 -2.44 0.39 9.57
CA ARG A 107 -2.03 -0.69 10.45
C ARG A 107 -2.66 -2.01 9.98
N VAL A 108 -1.85 -3.05 9.88
CA VAL A 108 -2.30 -4.43 9.65
C VAL A 108 -1.66 -5.35 10.67
N ASP A 109 -2.50 -6.10 11.40
CA ASP A 109 -2.04 -7.11 12.34
C ASP A 109 -1.90 -8.46 11.60
N THR A 110 -0.75 -9.12 11.76
CA THR A 110 -0.45 -10.41 11.11
C THR A 110 0.01 -11.44 12.13
N ALA A 111 0.10 -12.71 11.72
CA ALA A 111 0.71 -13.76 12.55
C ALA A 111 2.19 -13.50 12.91
N MET A 112 2.88 -12.61 12.19
CA MET A 112 4.24 -12.19 12.49
C MET A 112 4.31 -10.92 13.36
N GLY A 113 3.16 -10.41 13.82
CA GLY A 113 3.04 -9.15 14.52
C GLY A 113 2.51 -8.00 13.64
N PRO A 114 2.39 -6.80 14.22
CA PRO A 114 1.80 -5.66 13.55
C PRO A 114 2.75 -4.99 12.56
N PHE A 115 2.21 -4.59 11.41
CA PHE A 115 2.88 -3.73 10.45
C PHE A 115 2.13 -2.41 10.31
N GLU A 116 2.89 -1.34 10.13
CA GLU A 116 2.39 -0.02 9.76
C GLU A 116 2.86 0.30 8.33
N LEU A 117 1.91 0.40 7.41
CA LEU A 117 2.18 0.68 6.00
C LEU A 117 1.98 2.18 5.78
N VAL A 118 2.98 2.85 5.21
CA VAL A 118 2.90 4.27 4.91
C VAL A 118 3.20 4.48 3.44
N VAL A 119 2.23 5.02 2.72
CA VAL A 119 2.43 5.42 1.33
C VAL A 119 3.17 6.75 1.33
N VAL A 120 4.32 6.79 0.66
CA VAL A 120 5.16 7.99 0.60
C VAL A 120 5.22 8.49 -0.83
N SER A 121 4.94 9.77 -1.01
CA SER A 121 5.16 10.43 -2.30
C SER A 121 6.65 10.50 -2.56
N SER A 122 7.09 9.94 -3.69
CA SER A 122 8.46 10.03 -4.17
C SER A 122 8.52 11.03 -5.32
N HIS A 123 9.47 11.96 -5.23
CA HIS A 123 9.93 12.68 -6.41
C HIS A 123 10.91 11.76 -7.12
N GLY A 124 10.60 11.38 -8.37
CA GLY A 124 11.56 10.67 -9.21
C GLY A 124 12.83 11.51 -9.31
N THR A 125 13.97 10.93 -8.93
CA THR A 125 15.30 11.49 -9.22
C THR A 125 15.58 11.47 -10.71
#